data_AF-A0A2D7W5R7-F1
#
_entry.id   AF-A0A2D7W5R7-F1
#
_cell.length_a   1.000
_cell.length_b   1.000
_cell.length_c   1.000
_cell.angle_alpha   90.00
_cell.angle_beta   90.00
_cell.angle_gamma   90.00
#
_symmetry.space_group_name_H-M   'P 1'
#
loop_
_entity.id
_entity.type
_entity.pdbx_description
1 polymer ?
#
loop_
_entity_poly.entity_id
_entity_poly.type
_entity_poly.pdbx_seq_one_letter_code
_entity_poly.pdbx_strand_id
1 'polypeptide(L)' 'MKVENRQRLFILWLILSAFGIMFAVLSWAQESGLLPSSSDMGGMKGVYALITGFILYVLVAHNMSGGPGDK' A
#
# COMPACT_ATOMS: atom_id res chain seq x y z
N MET A 1 16.80 0.87 22.37
CA MET A 1 17.41 0.63 21.04
C MET A 1 16.83 -0.57 20.27
N LYS A 2 16.74 -1.81 20.82
CA LYS A 2 16.29 -2.98 20.05
C LYS A 2 14.80 -2.97 19.62
N VAL A 3 13.92 -2.42 20.47
CA VAL A 3 12.46 -2.38 20.23
C VAL A 3 12.10 -1.37 19.14
N GLU A 4 12.73 -0.20 19.14
CA GLU A 4 12.47 0.88 18.18
C GLU A 4 12.78 0.46 16.73
N ASN A 5 13.87 -0.29 16.53
CA ASN A 5 14.22 -0.82 15.20
C ASN A 5 13.19 -1.83 14.69
N ARG A 6 12.65 -2.68 15.58
CA ARG A 6 11.58 -3.63 15.22
C ARG A 6 10.31 -2.90 14.78
N GLN A 7 9.94 -1.84 15.49
CA GLN A 7 8.77 -1.03 15.15
C GLN A 7 8.92 -0.35 13.78
N ARG A 8 10.09 0.24 13.50
CA ARG A 8 10.39 0.85 12.18
C ARG A 8 10.32 -0.17 11.04
N LEU A 9 10.87 -1.36 11.25
CA LEU A 9 10.81 -2.46 10.26
C LEU A 9 9.37 -2.92 10.01
N PHE A 10 8.55 -3.02 11.07
CA PHE A 10 7.13 -3.33 10.91
C PHE A 10 6.37 -2.25 10.15
N ILE A 11 6.61 -0.97 10.43
CA ILE A 11 5.98 0.13 9.69
C ILE A 11 6.38 0.07 8.21
N LEU A 12 7.67 -0.09 7.91
CA LEU A 12 8.16 -0.23 6.54
C LEU A 12 7.53 -1.43 5.83
N TRP A 13 7.41 -2.56 6.53
CA TRP A 13 6.76 -3.76 6.02
C TRP A 13 5.29 -3.53 5.69
N LEU A 14 4.55 -2.85 6.56
CA LEU A 14 3.14 -2.51 6.36
C LEU A 14 2.95 -1.58 5.15
N ILE A 15 3.81 -0.57 5.00
CA ILE A 15 3.79 0.35 3.84
C ILE A 15 4.04 -0.43 2.54
N LEU A 16 5.07 -1.28 2.52
CA LEU A 16 5.41 -2.07 1.34
C LEU A 16 4.30 -3.07 0.98
N SER A 17 3.68 -3.68 2.00
CA SER A 17 2.54 -4.60 1.82
C SER A 17 1.31 -3.88 1.27
N ALA A 18 0.96 -2.71 1.81
CA ALA A 18 -0.17 -1.91 1.33
C ALA A 18 0.03 -1.46 -0.13
N PHE A 19 1.26 -1.07 -0.48
CA PHE A 19 1.63 -0.76 -1.86
C PHE A 19 1.45 -1.99 -2.78
N GLY A 20 1.97 -3.15 -2.39
CA GLY A 20 1.86 -4.38 -3.18
C GLY A 20 0.40 -4.83 -3.40
N ILE A 21 -0.43 -4.75 -2.36
CA ILE A 21 -1.87 -5.08 -2.43
C ILE A 21 -2.56 -4.16 -3.44
N MET A 22 -2.37 -2.84 -3.35
CA MET A 22 -3.02 -1.92 -4.27
C MET A 22 -2.48 -2.01 -5.69
N PHE A 23 -1.20 -2.33 -5.86
CA PHE A 23 -0.63 -2.62 -7.18
C PHE A 23 -1.29 -3.84 -7.84
N ALA A 24 -1.56 -4.90 -7.07
CA ALA A 24 -2.28 -6.07 -7.56
C ALA A 24 -3.75 -5.74 -7.91
N VAL A 25 -4.44 -4.98 -7.06
CA VAL A 25 -5.81 -4.52 -7.32
C VAL A 25 -5.89 -3.68 -8.60
N LEU A 26 -4.98 -2.73 -8.79
CA LEU A 26 -4.93 -1.92 -10.01
C LEU A 26 -4.59 -2.75 -11.24
N SER A 27 -3.69 -3.72 -11.13
CA SER A 27 -3.36 -4.64 -12.23
C SER A 27 -4.58 -5.48 -12.64
N TRP A 28 -5.33 -6.00 -11.67
CA TRP A 28 -6.58 -6.70 -11.93
C TRP A 28 -7.67 -5.78 -12.51
N ALA A 29 -7.76 -4.54 -12.05
CA ALA A 29 -8.69 -3.55 -12.60
C ALA A 29 -8.35 -3.16 -14.05
N GLN A 30 -7.07 -3.19 -14.43
CA GLN A 30 -6.63 -3.03 -15.82
C GLN A 30 -7.00 -4.25 -16.66
N GLU A 31 -6.76 -5.47 -16.17
CA GLU A 31 -7.10 -6.71 -16.89
C GLU A 31 -8.61 -6.89 -17.09
N SER A 32 -9.43 -6.41 -16.14
CA SER A 32 -10.90 -6.46 -16.23
C SER A 32 -11.52 -5.37 -17.10
N GLY A 33 -10.72 -4.46 -17.66
CA GLY A 33 -11.19 -3.35 -18.50
C GLY A 33 -11.88 -2.22 -17.73
N LEU A 34 -11.79 -2.21 -16.39
CA LEU A 34 -12.28 -1.12 -15.54
C LEU A 34 -11.38 0.11 -15.58
N LEU A 35 -10.09 -0.08 -15.92
CA LEU A 35 -9.11 0.98 -16.13
C LEU A 35 -8.63 1.00 -17.58
N PRO A 36 -8.30 2.18 -18.13
CA PRO A 36 -7.75 2.29 -19.48
C PRO A 36 -6.46 1.47 -19.62
N SER A 37 -6.24 0.98 -20.85
CA SER A 37 -5.18 0.02 -21.17
C SER A 37 -3.80 0.53 -20.75
N SER A 38 -2.91 -0.41 -20.42
CA SER A 38 -1.55 -0.19 -19.96
C SER A 38 -0.69 0.64 -20.93
N SER A 39 -1.09 0.75 -22.20
CA SER A 39 -0.51 1.63 -23.22
C SER A 39 -0.69 3.12 -22.92
N ASP A 40 -1.79 3.53 -22.28
CA ASP A 40 -2.12 4.93 -22.03
C ASP A 40 -1.71 5.40 -20.62
N MET A 41 -1.69 4.50 -19.64
CA MET A 41 -1.35 4.84 -18.24
C MET A 41 0.16 4.85 -17.94
N GLY A 42 1.00 4.21 -18.76
CA GLY A 42 2.46 4.22 -18.60
C GLY A 42 2.97 3.96 -17.17
N GLY A 43 4.12 4.53 -16.81
CA GLY A 43 4.70 4.44 -15.46
C GLY A 43 3.86 5.10 -14.34
N MET A 44 2.81 5.85 -14.68
CA MET A 44 1.93 6.50 -13.69
C MET A 44 1.11 5.48 -12.89
N LYS A 45 0.97 4.24 -13.36
CA LYS A 45 0.33 3.15 -12.58
C LYS A 45 0.97 2.96 -11.20
N GLY A 46 2.29 3.15 -11.09
CA GLY A 46 3.01 3.06 -9.82
C GLY A 46 2.68 4.21 -8.87
N VAL A 47 2.45 5.42 -9.41
CA VAL A 47 2.04 6.59 -8.64
C VAL A 47 0.61 6.43 -8.12
N TYR A 48 -0.30 5.91 -8.95
CA TYR A 48 -1.65 5.57 -8.51
C TYR A 48 -1.62 4.50 -7.42
N ALA A 49 -0.82 3.44 -7.58
CA ALA A 49 -0.65 2.39 -6.57
C ALA A 49 -0.10 2.95 -5.25
N LEU A 50 0.82 3.92 -5.29
CA LEU A 50 1.33 4.62 -4.11
C LEU A 50 0.24 5.42 -3.40
N ILE A 51 -0.53 6.22 -4.14
CA ILE A 51 -1.60 7.06 -3.57
C ILE A 51 -2.69 6.17 -2.96
N THR A 52 -3.16 5.17 -3.71
CA THR A 52 -4.21 4.28 -3.23
C THR A 52 -3.71 3.38 -2.10
N GLY A 53 -2.46 2.93 -2.14
CA GLY A 53 -1.82 2.15 -1.08
C GLY A 53 -1.63 2.94 0.20
N PHE A 54 -1.32 4.24 0.09
CA PHE A 54 -1.24 5.15 1.23
C PHE A 54 -2.62 5.36 1.88
N ILE A 55 -3.67 5.54 1.08
CA ILE A 55 -5.06 5.61 1.59
C ILE A 55 -5.43 4.32 2.31
N LEU A 56 -5.10 3.15 1.75
CA LEU A 56 -5.33 1.86 2.38
C LEU A 56 -4.59 1.74 3.72
N TYR A 57 -3.33 2.18 3.79
CA TYR A 57 -2.56 2.20 5.03
C TYR A 57 -3.22 3.08 6.11
N VAL A 58 -3.66 4.28 5.76
CA VAL A 58 -4.33 5.20 6.70
C VAL A 58 -5.70 4.69 7.14
N LEU A 59 -6.44 3.98 6.29
CA LEU A 59 -7.76 3.47 6.68
C LEU A 59 -7.68 2.18 7.48
N VAL A 60 -6.84 1.23 7.02
CA VAL A 60 -6.77 -0.13 7.58
C VAL A 60 -5.70 -0.21 8.66
N ALA A 61 -4.45 0.11 8.31
CA ALA A 61 -3.32 -0.14 9.20
C ALA A 61 -3.22 0.87 10.35
N HIS A 62 -3.62 2.13 10.14
CA HIS A 62 -3.64 3.13 11.22
C HIS A 62 -4.74 2.87 12.27
N ASN A 63 -5.84 2.20 11.90
CA ASN A 63 -6.92 1.86 12.83
C ASN A 63 -6.82 0.44 13.41
N MET A 64 -5.77 -0.32 13.07
CA MET A 64 -5.55 -1.64 13.66
C MET A 64 -5.01 -1.50 15.10
N SER A 65 -5.80 -1.97 16.07
CA SER A 65 -5.32 -2.32 17.43
C SER A 65 -4.12 -3.26 17.33
N GLY A 66 -3.06 -3.00 18.11
CA GLY A 66 -1.78 -3.71 18.05
C GLY A 66 -0.66 -3.00 17.28
N GLY A 67 -0.88 -1.75 16.85
CA GLY A 67 0.10 -0.94 16.12
C GLY A 67 1.25 -0.38 16.99
N PRO A 68 2.29 0.21 16.37
CA PRO A 68 3.43 0.82 17.08
C PRO A 68 2.95 1.91 18.04
N GLY A 69 2.92 1.61 19.34
CA GLY A 69 2.45 2.52 20.39
C GLY A 69 1.21 2.05 21.15
N ASP A 70 0.64 0.91 20.80
CA ASP A 70 -0.36 0.25 21.64
C ASP A 70 0.31 -0.20 22.94
N LYS A 71 -0.25 0.22 24.08
CA LYS A 71 0.31 -0.02 25.42
C LYS A 71 -0.14 -1.35 25.98
#